data_AF-A0A916YAG2-F1
#
_entry.id   AF-A0A916YAG2-F1
#
_cell.length_a   1.000
_cell.length_b   1.000
_cell.length_c   1.000
_cell.angle_alpha   90.00
_cell.angle_beta   90.00
_cell.angle_gamma   90.00
#
_symmetry.space_group_name_H-M   'P 1'
#
loop_
_entity.id
_entity.type
_entity.pdbx_description
1 polymer ?
#
loop_
_entity_poly.entity_id
_entity_poly.type
_entity_poly.pdbx_seq_one_letter_code
_entity_poly.pdbx_strand_id
1 'polypeptide(L)'
;MPHDTAASDFDASSAPRANPLSYPGRRPAASVVITEDAIWQIRDRDGGELQWRSDHAQRLPNCRVELTVTERERLGLSRTAFPHLSSVLEESYGIGPDPRVPVLAVGSNAAPSQLRHKFSGTAVPLVVPSIRARVEGMIAGFCSFVSPLGYVPATVVPEEGAVTEMALQLLDDQQLRELDRSEASAYRRVWVETPILLETGERLTGAYAYVARDGCLAGEEGPWIMGSLDQERPDAVAPERWFADQRSVLERIGEEPAVAAVVGSEPEEIVTRRSSVAESTEALRAAGLVREENPLWDLRDEMGARPRRYGTLIDARIVKEEDGEVVAISGRSNDFLERRGRSVVRFGRELDRLLGHPRHVELVSEALLDVAGDRAPRTIATVLRGGDDAPLPAEGIEIDHVLRMGMGVEAGEEVRIRPVAVRRQRWSDVILGPPNSLTMRVTLADTASTERDVCLMSRLSLQLLGVSSGDYVVLEGGPDAMGEVQTLAVKAFEVPEDVQAERERVSNGIWGARFPGVRETLGVWPDIPTIFVDASTRARLGIAPQQLGTLRARPARLQQFGSELREMMLLLAVALIGVVAIVPSVVIALVLIGALVVGTFTLTVAKLRRRLSHPRQRA
;
A
#
# COMPACT_ATOMS: atom_id res chain seq x y z
N MET A 1 -21.32 -2.61 31.81
CA MET A 1 -19.89 -2.82 31.51
C MET A 1 -19.30 -1.43 31.27
N PRO A 2 -18.26 -1.00 32.01
CA PRO A 2 -17.91 0.41 32.11
C PRO A 2 -17.21 0.89 30.83
N HIS A 3 -17.94 1.58 29.96
CA HIS A 3 -17.43 2.13 28.69
C HIS A 3 -17.28 3.67 28.69
N ASP A 4 -17.45 4.35 29.83
CA ASP A 4 -17.73 5.79 29.84
C ASP A 4 -16.62 6.71 30.40
N THR A 5 -15.44 6.20 30.79
CA THR A 5 -14.33 7.05 31.27
C THR A 5 -13.25 7.31 30.23
N ALA A 6 -13.07 6.42 29.24
CA ALA A 6 -12.05 6.61 28.19
C ALA A 6 -12.52 7.55 27.07
N ALA A 7 -13.83 7.62 26.80
CA ALA A 7 -14.39 8.50 25.77
C ALA A 7 -14.22 9.98 26.16
N SER A 8 -14.41 10.34 27.44
CA SER A 8 -14.30 11.72 27.93
C SER A 8 -12.89 12.30 27.79
N ASP A 9 -11.85 11.46 27.91
CA ASP A 9 -10.47 11.93 27.92
C ASP A 9 -9.98 12.36 26.53
N PHE A 10 -10.65 11.86 25.49
CA PHE A 10 -10.35 12.18 24.10
C PHE A 10 -11.31 13.19 23.50
N ASP A 11 -12.29 13.67 24.25
CA ASP A 11 -13.20 14.72 23.79
C ASP A 11 -12.47 16.05 23.62
N ALA A 12 -12.96 16.89 22.70
CA ALA A 12 -12.36 18.20 22.42
C ALA A 12 -12.32 19.13 23.66
N SER A 13 -13.21 18.92 24.64
CA SER A 13 -13.23 19.62 25.93
C SER A 13 -12.03 19.27 26.81
N SER A 14 -11.44 18.09 26.62
CA SER A 14 -10.26 17.60 27.35
C SER A 14 -8.94 18.03 26.69
N ALA A 15 -8.99 18.85 25.63
CA ALA A 15 -7.81 19.30 24.92
C ALA A 15 -6.86 20.11 25.83
N PRO A 16 -5.53 19.94 25.71
CA PRO A 16 -4.54 20.77 26.41
C PRO A 16 -4.72 22.27 26.21
N ARG A 17 -5.27 22.71 25.06
CA ARG A 17 -5.64 24.12 24.86
C ARG A 17 -6.72 24.63 25.81
N ALA A 18 -7.65 23.77 26.24
CA ALA A 18 -8.68 24.10 27.21
C ALA A 18 -8.20 23.85 28.66
N ASN A 19 -7.35 22.85 28.85
CA ASN A 19 -6.79 22.47 30.16
C ASN A 19 -5.24 22.47 30.10
N PRO A 20 -4.58 23.63 30.23
CA PRO A 20 -3.12 23.78 30.05
C PRO A 20 -2.25 22.78 30.82
N LEU A 21 -2.61 22.50 32.08
CA LEU A 21 -1.85 21.57 32.93
C LEU A 21 -1.97 20.11 32.48
N SER A 22 -2.90 19.76 31.59
CA SER A 22 -3.00 18.42 31.02
C SER A 22 -2.07 18.19 29.83
N TYR A 23 -1.33 19.22 29.37
CA TYR A 23 -0.39 19.08 28.25
C TYR A 23 0.65 17.98 28.53
N PRO A 24 1.05 17.15 27.54
CA PRO A 24 0.66 17.18 26.12
C PRO A 24 -0.70 16.54 25.82
N GLY A 25 -1.48 16.14 26.83
CA GLY A 25 -2.77 15.48 26.68
C GLY A 25 -2.62 13.96 26.62
N ARG A 26 -3.73 13.25 26.85
CA ARG A 26 -3.75 11.79 26.86
C ARG A 26 -3.54 11.23 25.45
N ARG A 27 -2.61 10.28 25.32
CA ARG A 27 -2.36 9.54 24.08
C ARG A 27 -3.06 8.17 24.13
N PRO A 28 -3.55 7.65 23.00
CA PRO A 28 -4.00 6.27 22.92
C PRO A 28 -2.86 5.30 23.24
N ALA A 29 -3.14 4.26 24.02
CA ALA A 29 -2.16 3.23 24.37
C ALA A 29 -1.86 2.25 23.21
N ALA A 30 -2.66 2.29 22.16
CA ALA A 30 -2.53 1.47 20.96
C ALA A 30 -2.44 2.36 19.72
N SER A 31 -1.99 1.81 18.59
CA SER A 31 -2.17 2.46 17.29
C SER A 31 -3.66 2.56 16.93
N VAL A 32 -4.10 3.71 16.46
CA VAL A 32 -5.52 4.01 16.23
C VAL A 32 -5.74 4.86 14.98
N VAL A 33 -6.97 4.86 14.46
CA VAL A 33 -7.49 5.92 13.59
C VAL A 33 -8.27 6.91 14.45
N ILE A 34 -7.84 8.16 14.47
CA ILE A 34 -8.50 9.26 15.18
C ILE A 34 -9.50 9.91 14.24
N THR A 35 -10.78 9.93 14.61
CA THR A 35 -11.82 10.68 13.89
C THR A 35 -12.41 11.79 14.77
N GLU A 36 -13.34 12.56 14.20
CA GLU A 36 -14.08 13.63 14.89
C GLU A 36 -14.82 13.09 16.14
N ASP A 37 -15.42 11.91 16.02
CA ASP A 37 -16.35 11.33 16.99
C ASP A 37 -15.93 9.97 17.54
N ALA A 38 -14.98 9.29 16.90
CA ALA A 38 -14.54 7.95 17.26
C ALA A 38 -13.01 7.82 17.31
N ILE A 39 -12.57 6.74 17.97
CA ILE A 39 -11.19 6.26 17.94
C ILE A 39 -11.27 4.78 17.63
N TRP A 40 -10.78 4.40 16.46
CA TRP A 40 -10.81 3.00 16.03
C TRP A 40 -9.45 2.37 16.19
N GLN A 41 -9.38 1.28 16.93
CA GLN A 41 -8.11 0.57 17.14
C GLN A 41 -7.63 -0.08 15.85
N ILE A 42 -6.33 0.05 15.56
CA ILE A 42 -5.69 -0.64 14.46
C ILE A 42 -5.19 -1.99 14.98
N ARG A 43 -5.52 -3.03 14.24
CA ARG A 43 -5.20 -4.43 14.48
C ARG A 43 -4.26 -4.92 13.37
N ASP A 44 -3.58 -6.04 13.62
CA ASP A 44 -2.78 -6.68 12.58
C ASP A 44 -3.66 -7.16 11.40
N ARG A 45 -3.02 -7.70 10.36
CA ARG A 45 -3.64 -8.29 9.17
C ARG A 45 -4.69 -9.35 9.48
N ASP A 46 -4.53 -10.09 10.57
CA ASP A 46 -5.38 -11.22 10.94
C ASP A 46 -6.44 -10.83 11.99
N GLY A 47 -6.41 -9.58 12.46
CA GLY A 47 -7.32 -9.02 13.46
C GLY A 47 -6.83 -9.13 14.90
N GLY A 48 -5.58 -9.55 15.11
CA GLY A 48 -4.88 -9.59 16.38
C GLY A 48 -4.28 -8.24 16.79
N GLU A 49 -3.55 -8.24 17.92
CA GLU A 49 -2.80 -7.07 18.38
C GLU A 49 -1.55 -6.84 17.53
N LEU A 50 -1.24 -5.57 17.26
CA LEU A 50 0.01 -5.20 16.61
C LEU A 50 1.21 -5.56 17.48
N GLN A 51 2.33 -5.88 16.84
CA GLN A 51 3.56 -6.31 17.52
C GLN A 51 4.77 -5.62 16.92
N TRP A 52 5.58 -5.00 17.78
CA TRP A 52 6.86 -4.37 17.40
C TRP A 52 7.83 -5.30 16.64
N ARG A 53 7.70 -6.62 16.83
CA ARG A 53 8.45 -7.64 16.12
C ARG A 53 7.46 -8.64 15.55
N SER A 54 7.56 -8.87 14.25
CA SER A 54 6.80 -9.88 13.52
C SER A 54 7.76 -10.56 12.55
N ASP A 55 7.47 -11.82 12.21
CA ASP A 55 8.25 -12.57 11.22
C ASP A 55 8.20 -11.90 9.84
N HIS A 56 7.09 -11.19 9.56
CA HIS A 56 6.93 -10.38 8.36
C HIS A 56 6.44 -8.98 8.73
N ALA A 57 7.18 -7.95 8.29
CA ALA A 57 6.73 -6.57 8.44
C ALA A 57 5.40 -6.36 7.70
N GLN A 58 4.42 -5.75 8.38
CA GLN A 58 3.10 -5.51 7.82
C GLN A 58 2.95 -4.06 7.38
N ARG A 59 2.47 -3.86 6.15
CA ARG A 59 2.16 -2.52 5.64
C ARG A 59 0.84 -2.03 6.19
N LEU A 60 0.79 -0.75 6.58
CA LEU A 60 -0.40 -0.13 7.17
C LEU A 60 -1.70 -0.32 6.37
N PRO A 61 -1.72 -0.24 5.02
CA PRO A 61 -2.93 -0.53 4.24
C PRO A 61 -3.56 -1.90 4.54
N ASN A 62 -2.75 -2.90 4.89
CA ASN A 62 -3.17 -4.27 5.18
C ASN A 62 -3.48 -4.52 6.66
N CYS A 63 -3.26 -3.55 7.54
CA CYS A 63 -3.73 -3.63 8.92
C CYS A 63 -5.26 -3.54 8.96
N ARG A 64 -5.91 -4.09 9.99
CA ARG A 64 -7.36 -4.02 10.15
C ARG A 64 -7.77 -2.91 11.12
N VAL A 65 -9.03 -2.48 11.03
CA VAL A 65 -9.59 -1.44 11.89
C VAL A 65 -10.80 -1.99 12.64
N GLU A 66 -10.75 -1.92 13.97
CA GLU A 66 -11.80 -2.40 14.85
C GLU A 66 -13.00 -1.43 14.85
N LEU A 67 -13.91 -1.67 13.90
CA LEU A 67 -15.18 -0.97 13.77
C LEU A 67 -16.33 -1.82 14.33
N THR A 68 -17.30 -1.16 14.94
CA THR A 68 -18.58 -1.78 15.32
C THR A 68 -19.31 -2.32 14.08
N VAL A 69 -20.26 -3.23 14.29
CA VAL A 69 -21.08 -3.77 13.18
C VAL A 69 -21.82 -2.63 12.46
N THR A 70 -22.41 -1.70 13.20
CA THR A 70 -23.15 -0.57 12.66
C THR A 70 -22.29 0.37 11.82
N GLU A 71 -21.06 0.65 12.25
CA GLU A 71 -20.12 1.47 11.46
C GLU A 71 -19.72 0.76 10.16
N ARG A 72 -19.43 -0.55 10.23
CA ARG A 72 -19.11 -1.35 9.03
C ARG A 72 -20.26 -1.37 8.03
N GLU A 73 -21.50 -1.49 8.51
CA GLU A 73 -22.69 -1.43 7.67
C GLU A 73 -22.87 -0.07 6.98
N ARG A 74 -22.61 1.03 7.71
CA ARG A 74 -22.69 2.39 7.16
C ARG A 74 -21.71 2.60 6.01
N LEU A 75 -20.53 1.97 6.09
CA LEU A 75 -19.47 2.05 5.08
C LEU A 75 -19.62 1.01 3.95
N GLY A 76 -20.66 0.16 3.97
CA GLY A 76 -20.80 -0.92 2.99
C GLY A 76 -19.70 -1.98 3.07
N LEU A 77 -19.05 -2.10 4.24
CA LEU A 77 -17.94 -3.02 4.48
C LEU A 77 -18.41 -4.33 5.12
N SER A 78 -17.55 -5.34 5.08
CA SER A 78 -17.84 -6.67 5.61
C SER A 78 -18.27 -6.68 7.08
N ARG A 79 -19.28 -7.49 7.38
CA ARG A 79 -19.74 -7.75 8.74
C ARG A 79 -19.00 -8.89 9.43
N THR A 80 -18.26 -9.71 8.68
CA THR A 80 -17.67 -10.97 9.17
C THR A 80 -16.26 -10.81 9.73
N ALA A 81 -15.54 -9.77 9.32
CA ALA A 81 -14.22 -9.44 9.82
C ALA A 81 -14.07 -7.93 9.98
N PHE A 82 -13.04 -7.50 10.71
CA PHE A 82 -12.64 -6.10 10.72
C PHE A 82 -12.10 -5.70 9.34
N PRO A 83 -12.54 -4.59 8.74
CA PRO A 83 -12.06 -4.18 7.42
C PRO A 83 -10.60 -3.72 7.46
N HIS A 84 -9.93 -3.79 6.32
CA HIS A 84 -8.58 -3.26 6.14
C HIS A 84 -8.58 -1.73 6.23
N LEU A 85 -7.48 -1.15 6.73
CA LEU A 85 -7.30 0.28 6.90
C LEU A 85 -7.45 1.03 5.58
N SER A 86 -6.89 0.48 4.48
CA SER A 86 -7.10 1.03 3.13
C SER A 86 -8.58 1.19 2.81
N SER A 87 -9.36 0.12 3.00
CA SER A 87 -10.79 0.10 2.73
C SER A 87 -11.57 1.11 3.57
N VAL A 88 -11.25 1.23 4.86
CA VAL A 88 -11.92 2.21 5.74
C VAL A 88 -11.65 3.63 5.28
N LEU A 89 -10.39 3.96 4.99
CA LEU A 89 -10.00 5.32 4.61
C LEU A 89 -10.51 5.70 3.21
N GLU A 90 -10.53 4.76 2.27
CA GLU A 90 -11.03 4.98 0.91
C GLU A 90 -12.54 5.15 0.87
N GLU A 91 -13.31 4.29 1.54
CA GLU A 91 -14.79 4.42 1.55
C GLU A 91 -15.25 5.64 2.35
N SER A 92 -14.55 5.96 3.44
CA SER A 92 -14.97 7.07 4.31
C SER A 92 -14.48 8.42 3.80
N TYR A 93 -13.30 8.49 3.16
CA TYR A 93 -12.61 9.75 2.86
C TYR A 93 -11.93 9.82 1.49
N GLY A 94 -12.02 8.77 0.67
CA GLY A 94 -11.50 8.73 -0.70
C GLY A 94 -9.97 8.67 -0.84
N ILE A 95 -9.23 8.51 0.26
CA ILE A 95 -7.75 8.55 0.26
C ILE A 95 -7.19 7.51 1.25
N GLY A 96 -6.51 6.49 0.71
CA GLY A 96 -5.81 5.46 1.49
C GLY A 96 -4.53 5.94 2.21
N PRO A 97 -3.75 5.03 2.84
CA PRO A 97 -2.55 5.39 3.61
C PRO A 97 -1.36 5.88 2.77
N ASP A 98 -1.10 5.27 1.62
CA ASP A 98 0.09 5.57 0.80
C ASP A 98 0.32 7.04 0.43
N PRO A 99 -0.69 7.80 -0.04
CA PRO A 99 -0.52 9.20 -0.39
C PRO A 99 -0.44 10.14 0.83
N ARG A 100 -0.55 9.63 2.07
CA ARG A 100 -0.47 10.45 3.28
C ARG A 100 0.97 10.75 3.68
N VAL A 101 1.13 11.78 4.49
CA VAL A 101 2.41 12.34 4.93
C VAL A 101 2.70 11.86 6.35
N PRO A 102 3.83 11.17 6.58
CA PRO A 102 4.20 10.71 7.92
C PRO A 102 4.78 11.86 8.74
N VAL A 103 4.16 12.15 9.88
CA VAL A 103 4.55 13.22 10.80
C VAL A 103 4.66 12.68 12.22
N LEU A 104 5.82 12.86 12.86
CA LEU A 104 6.01 12.59 14.28
C LEU A 104 5.32 13.66 15.12
N ALA A 105 4.38 13.22 15.95
CA ALA A 105 3.70 14.04 16.93
C ALA A 105 4.28 13.76 18.33
N VAL A 106 4.97 14.76 18.89
CA VAL A 106 5.63 14.67 20.21
C VAL A 106 4.95 15.50 21.29
N GLY A 107 4.12 16.48 20.91
CA GLY A 107 3.41 17.37 21.82
C GLY A 107 1.91 17.15 21.79
N SER A 108 1.14 18.24 21.92
CA SER A 108 -0.32 18.18 21.97
C SER A 108 -0.98 17.61 20.72
N ASN A 109 -0.35 17.67 19.55
CA ASN A 109 -0.86 17.01 18.34
C ASN A 109 -0.94 15.48 18.46
N ALA A 110 -0.22 14.86 19.40
CA ALA A 110 -0.32 13.43 19.66
C ALA A 110 -1.63 13.05 20.38
N ALA A 111 -2.33 14.02 20.99
CA ALA A 111 -3.57 13.79 21.72
C ALA A 111 -4.80 13.93 20.81
N PRO A 112 -5.70 12.93 20.75
CA PRO A 112 -6.94 12.99 19.97
C PRO A 112 -7.82 14.19 20.33
N SER A 113 -7.93 14.52 21.62
CA SER A 113 -8.70 15.67 22.11
C SER A 113 -8.21 16.99 21.51
N GLN A 114 -6.89 17.15 21.39
CA GLN A 114 -6.30 18.34 20.78
C GLN A 114 -6.57 18.43 19.29
N LEU A 115 -6.47 17.30 18.56
CA LEU A 115 -6.80 17.26 17.14
C LEU A 115 -8.27 17.60 16.92
N ARG A 116 -9.20 16.97 17.65
CA ARG A 116 -10.63 17.29 17.59
C ARG A 116 -10.89 18.77 17.87
N HIS A 117 -10.22 19.35 18.88
CA HIS A 117 -10.32 20.78 19.15
C HIS A 117 -9.78 21.66 18.00
N LYS A 118 -8.65 21.29 17.38
CA LYS A 118 -8.08 22.05 16.25
C LYS A 118 -8.99 21.99 15.00
N PHE A 119 -9.62 20.85 14.77
CA PHE A 119 -10.41 20.60 13.57
C PHE A 119 -11.91 20.93 13.70
N SER A 120 -12.46 21.07 14.92
CA SER A 120 -13.91 21.28 15.18
C SER A 120 -14.52 22.51 14.51
N GLY A 121 -13.71 23.52 14.17
CA GLY A 121 -14.15 24.73 13.47
C GLY A 121 -13.74 24.78 11.99
N THR A 122 -13.20 23.69 11.45
CA THR A 122 -12.69 23.62 10.08
C THR A 122 -13.61 22.79 9.19
N ALA A 123 -13.53 23.00 7.87
CA ALA A 123 -14.22 22.14 6.90
C ALA A 123 -13.43 20.88 6.54
N VAL A 124 -12.26 20.66 7.16
CA VAL A 124 -11.37 19.54 6.87
C VAL A 124 -11.74 18.37 7.77
N PRO A 125 -12.15 17.22 7.22
CA PRO A 125 -12.51 16.06 8.03
C PRO A 125 -11.32 15.55 8.86
N LEU A 126 -11.56 15.29 10.15
CA LEU A 126 -10.55 14.65 10.99
C LEU A 126 -10.58 13.13 10.77
N VAL A 127 -9.51 12.62 10.16
CA VAL A 127 -9.22 11.20 10.02
C VAL A 127 -7.71 11.00 9.97
N VAL A 128 -7.12 10.60 11.09
CA VAL A 128 -5.66 10.49 11.21
C VAL A 128 -5.32 9.11 11.74
N PRO A 129 -4.78 8.22 10.89
CA PRO A 129 -4.05 7.04 11.36
C PRO A 129 -2.86 7.52 12.20
N SER A 130 -2.84 7.15 13.48
CA SER A 130 -1.84 7.51 14.47
C SER A 130 -1.23 6.22 15.01
N ILE A 131 -0.02 5.93 14.55
CA ILE A 131 0.67 4.66 14.77
C ILE A 131 1.73 4.86 15.84
N ARG A 132 1.83 3.93 16.79
CA ARG A 132 2.92 3.93 17.76
C ARG A 132 4.24 3.66 17.02
N ALA A 133 5.24 4.47 17.29
CA ALA A 133 6.52 4.42 16.61
C ALA A 133 7.66 4.53 17.63
N ARG A 134 8.67 3.67 17.52
CA ARG A 134 9.94 3.79 18.24
C ARG A 134 10.93 4.52 17.35
N VAL A 135 11.40 5.67 17.81
CA VAL A 135 12.26 6.58 17.06
C VAL A 135 13.63 6.61 17.71
N GLU A 136 14.67 6.37 16.91
CA GLU A 136 16.06 6.37 17.40
C GLU A 136 16.69 7.78 17.35
N GLY A 137 17.55 8.08 18.32
CA GLY A 137 18.38 9.29 18.35
C GLY A 137 17.65 10.60 18.66
N MET A 138 16.36 10.54 19.00
CA MET A 138 15.53 11.71 19.27
C MET A 138 14.55 11.47 20.41
N ILE A 139 14.20 12.55 21.10
CA ILE A 139 13.27 12.53 22.23
C ILE A 139 12.46 13.84 22.28
N ALA A 140 11.32 13.81 22.98
CA ALA A 140 10.53 15.00 23.21
C ALA A 140 11.17 15.86 24.32
N GLY A 141 11.45 17.12 24.02
CA GLY A 141 11.87 18.13 24.99
C GLY A 141 10.85 19.27 25.07
N PHE A 142 11.20 20.30 25.84
CA PHE A 142 10.38 21.49 26.01
C PHE A 142 10.88 22.65 25.15
N CYS A 143 9.97 23.43 24.57
CA CYS A 143 10.28 24.68 23.91
C CYS A 143 10.83 25.69 24.92
N SER A 144 11.67 26.61 24.46
CA SER A 144 12.28 27.68 25.27
C SER A 144 11.34 28.83 25.63
N PHE A 145 10.03 28.60 25.64
CA PHE A 145 9.02 29.63 25.93
C PHE A 145 7.77 29.07 26.62
N VAL A 146 7.07 29.93 27.36
CA VAL A 146 5.74 29.63 27.89
C VAL A 146 4.70 30.09 26.88
N SER A 147 3.81 29.19 26.48
CA SER A 147 2.69 29.51 25.60
C SER A 147 1.80 30.59 26.24
N PRO A 148 1.14 31.47 25.47
CA PRO A 148 0.11 32.38 26.01
C PRO A 148 -1.07 31.65 26.69
N LEU A 149 -1.17 30.33 26.50
CA LEU A 149 -2.13 29.46 27.17
C LEU A 149 -1.61 28.95 28.53
N GLY A 150 -0.38 29.26 28.90
CA GLY A 150 0.20 28.99 30.22
C GLY A 150 0.70 27.57 30.44
N TYR A 151 1.20 26.93 29.38
CA TYR A 151 1.95 25.67 29.43
C TYR A 151 3.24 25.81 28.62
N VAL A 152 4.22 24.94 28.85
CA VAL A 152 5.45 24.88 28.06
C VAL A 152 5.27 23.84 26.94
N PRO A 153 5.21 24.25 25.66
CA PRO A 153 4.99 23.33 24.55
C PRO A 153 6.17 22.38 24.33
N ALA A 154 5.94 21.28 23.61
CA ALA A 154 6.96 20.32 23.25
C ALA A 154 7.72 20.71 21.98
N THR A 155 8.96 20.25 21.88
CA THR A 155 9.75 20.22 20.65
C THR A 155 10.54 18.92 20.56
N VAL A 156 11.08 18.60 19.39
CA VAL A 156 11.98 17.44 19.22
C VAL A 156 13.41 17.90 19.46
N VAL A 157 14.15 17.14 20.26
CA VAL A 157 15.59 17.35 20.49
C VAL A 157 16.37 16.08 20.14
N PRO A 158 17.59 16.21 19.59
CA PRO A 158 18.50 15.07 19.44
C PRO A 158 18.89 14.53 20.82
N GLU A 159 18.89 13.21 20.97
CA GLU A 159 19.42 12.51 22.15
C GLU A 159 20.05 11.20 21.66
N GLU A 160 21.38 11.18 21.59
CA GLU A 160 22.12 10.05 21.05
C GLU A 160 21.87 8.78 21.88
N GLY A 161 21.61 7.66 21.21
CA GLY A 161 21.31 6.38 21.87
C GLY A 161 19.90 6.26 22.45
N ALA A 162 19.10 7.33 22.46
CA ALA A 162 17.71 7.25 22.90
C ALA A 162 16.86 6.47 21.89
N VAL A 163 15.93 5.66 22.41
CA VAL A 163 14.87 5.02 21.63
C VAL A 163 13.54 5.40 22.28
N THR A 164 12.83 6.34 21.66
CA THR A 164 11.66 6.98 22.27
C THR A 164 10.39 6.53 21.55
N GLU A 165 9.33 6.25 22.32
CA GLU A 165 8.01 6.03 21.75
C GLU A 165 7.32 7.37 21.41
N MET A 166 6.93 7.53 20.15
CA MET A 166 6.24 8.69 19.60
C MET A 166 5.02 8.24 18.80
N ALA A 167 4.10 9.15 18.51
CA ALA A 167 3.01 8.90 17.58
C ALA A 167 3.43 9.32 16.16
N LEU A 168 3.44 8.39 15.20
CA LEU A 168 3.56 8.69 13.78
C LEU A 168 2.16 8.83 13.18
N GLN A 169 1.82 10.04 12.78
CA GLN A 169 0.54 10.38 12.19
C GLN A 169 0.63 10.44 10.67
N LEU A 170 -0.32 9.82 9.98
CA LEU A 170 -0.45 9.88 8.51
C LEU A 170 -1.49 10.93 8.12
N LEU A 171 -1.03 12.09 7.69
CA LEU A 171 -1.89 13.23 7.34
C LEU A 171 -2.12 13.31 5.84
N ASP A 172 -3.35 13.61 5.42
CA ASP A 172 -3.58 14.04 4.03
C ASP A 172 -3.13 15.50 3.82
N ASP A 173 -3.24 15.99 2.59
CA ASP A 173 -2.81 17.34 2.22
C ASP A 173 -3.61 18.46 2.88
N GLN A 174 -4.90 18.24 3.16
CA GLN A 174 -5.72 19.24 3.82
C GLN A 174 -5.36 19.31 5.29
N GLN A 175 -5.27 18.15 5.96
CA GLN A 175 -4.89 18.02 7.35
C GLN A 175 -3.49 18.58 7.60
N LEU A 176 -2.52 18.28 6.73
CA LEU A 176 -1.17 18.82 6.83
C LEU A 176 -1.15 20.35 6.77
N ARG A 177 -1.94 20.97 5.87
CA ARG A 177 -2.05 22.43 5.78
C ARG A 177 -2.69 23.07 7.02
N GLU A 178 -3.69 22.41 7.60
CA GLU A 178 -4.31 22.86 8.86
C GLU A 178 -3.29 22.84 10.01
N LEU A 179 -2.50 21.77 10.12
CA LEU A 179 -1.42 21.70 11.10
C LEU A 179 -0.34 22.75 10.83
N ASP A 180 0.19 22.84 9.60
CA ASP A 180 1.20 23.82 9.20
C ASP A 180 0.74 25.24 9.60
N ARG A 181 -0.53 25.61 9.31
CA ARG A 181 -1.09 26.92 9.70
C ARG A 181 -1.10 27.14 11.21
N SER A 182 -1.40 26.10 11.97
CA SER A 182 -1.47 26.17 13.44
C SER A 182 -0.09 26.26 14.12
N GLU A 183 0.96 25.77 13.46
CA GLU A 183 2.32 25.66 14.02
C GLU A 183 3.29 26.73 13.47
N ALA A 184 3.01 27.34 12.32
CA ALA A 184 3.93 28.23 11.58
C ALA A 184 4.46 29.46 12.35
N SER A 185 3.81 29.87 13.45
CA SER A 185 4.30 31.01 14.26
C SER A 185 5.49 30.65 15.15
N ALA A 186 5.64 29.37 15.51
CA ALA A 186 6.62 28.89 16.48
C ALA A 186 7.47 27.71 15.99
N TYR A 187 7.09 27.06 14.90
CA TYR A 187 7.74 25.84 14.42
C TYR A 187 8.08 25.89 12.93
N ARG A 188 9.03 25.05 12.54
CA ARG A 188 9.29 24.63 11.16
C ARG A 188 8.90 23.18 11.01
N ARG A 189 8.39 22.79 9.84
CA ARG A 189 8.19 21.38 9.52
C ARG A 189 9.41 20.87 8.76
N VAL A 190 10.20 20.03 9.39
CA VAL A 190 11.47 19.52 8.83
C VAL A 190 11.36 18.02 8.58
N TRP A 191 12.13 17.53 7.59
CA TRP A 191 12.29 16.08 7.38
C TRP A 191 13.45 15.58 8.23
N VAL A 192 13.16 14.66 9.16
CA VAL A 192 14.19 14.01 9.99
C VAL A 192 14.51 12.63 9.43
N GLU A 193 15.77 12.41 9.06
CA GLU A 193 16.29 11.11 8.63
C GLU A 193 16.78 10.34 9.85
N THR A 194 16.02 9.31 10.24
CA THR A 194 16.32 8.47 11.39
C THR A 194 15.63 7.11 11.26
N PRO A 195 16.16 6.03 11.83
CA PRO A 195 15.43 4.78 11.98
C PRO A 195 14.15 4.97 12.82
N ILE A 196 13.02 4.56 12.24
CA ILE A 196 11.72 4.54 12.90
C ILE A 196 11.14 3.14 12.75
N LEU A 197 10.84 2.47 13.87
CA LEU A 197 10.13 1.19 13.89
C LEU A 197 8.67 1.43 14.26
N LEU A 198 7.74 1.09 13.37
CA LEU A 198 6.31 1.12 13.66
C LEU A 198 5.90 -0.11 14.46
N GLU A 199 4.80 0.00 15.21
CA GLU A 199 4.17 -1.13 15.91
C GLU A 199 3.71 -2.26 14.96
N THR A 200 3.67 -2.02 13.65
CA THR A 200 3.42 -3.03 12.61
C THR A 200 4.65 -3.87 12.25
N GLY A 201 5.81 -3.58 12.83
CA GLY A 201 7.12 -4.13 12.46
C GLY A 201 7.76 -3.44 11.25
N GLU A 202 7.06 -2.52 10.57
CA GLU A 202 7.59 -1.76 9.45
C GLU A 202 8.69 -0.77 9.90
N ARG A 203 9.75 -0.65 9.09
CA ARG A 203 10.84 0.29 9.32
C ARG A 203 10.79 1.42 8.31
N LEU A 204 10.77 2.66 8.80
CA LEU A 204 10.93 3.87 8.00
C LEU A 204 12.31 4.49 8.23
N THR A 205 12.82 5.16 7.21
CA THR A 205 14.12 5.88 7.24
C THR A 205 13.98 7.34 7.66
N GLY A 206 12.76 7.81 7.91
CA GLY A 206 12.50 9.18 8.31
C GLY A 206 11.03 9.55 8.28
N ALA A 207 10.72 10.70 8.84
CA ALA A 207 9.39 11.30 8.88
C ALA A 207 9.50 12.82 9.00
N TYR A 208 8.39 13.55 8.87
CA TYR A 208 8.38 14.96 9.23
C TYR A 208 8.26 15.15 10.74
N ALA A 209 8.81 16.24 11.27
CA ALA A 209 8.58 16.69 12.64
C ALA A 209 8.41 18.20 12.68
N TYR A 210 7.68 18.71 13.67
CA TYR A 210 7.65 20.14 13.98
C TYR A 210 8.72 20.44 15.02
N VAL A 211 9.71 21.24 14.64
CA VAL A 211 10.82 21.66 15.50
C VAL A 211 10.62 23.13 15.85
N ALA A 212 10.82 23.50 17.11
CA ALA A 212 10.51 24.83 17.62
C ALA A 212 11.64 25.80 17.35
N ARG A 213 11.29 27.07 17.17
CA ARG A 213 12.23 28.18 17.13
C ARG A 213 12.91 28.38 18.49
N ASP A 214 14.05 29.06 18.47
CA ASP A 214 14.73 29.56 19.68
C ASP A 214 15.19 28.46 20.66
N GLY A 215 15.37 27.22 20.18
CA GLY A 215 15.98 26.13 20.95
C GLY A 215 15.02 25.39 21.89
N CYS A 216 15.56 24.91 23.01
CA CYS A 216 14.81 24.12 24.00
C CYS A 216 15.19 24.49 25.43
N LEU A 217 14.35 24.11 26.40
CA LEU A 217 14.74 24.20 27.80
C LEU A 217 15.81 23.18 28.12
N ALA A 218 16.77 23.59 28.95
CA ALA A 218 17.91 22.78 29.33
C ALA A 218 18.41 23.16 30.73
N GLY A 219 19.01 22.19 31.40
CA GLY A 219 19.85 22.40 32.58
C GLY A 219 21.32 22.26 32.21
N GLU A 220 22.19 22.20 33.23
CA GLU A 220 23.64 22.02 33.04
C GLU A 220 23.98 20.73 32.29
N GLU A 221 23.21 19.66 32.52
CA GLU A 221 23.43 18.34 31.93
C GLU A 221 22.82 18.16 30.52
N GLY A 222 22.17 19.20 29.99
CA GLY A 222 21.58 19.18 28.65
C GLY A 222 20.06 19.41 28.62
N PRO A 223 19.41 19.10 27.48
CA PRO A 223 17.99 19.37 27.28
C PRO A 223 17.11 18.70 28.33
N TRP A 224 16.10 19.43 28.80
CA TRP A 224 15.02 18.88 29.60
C TRP A 224 14.08 18.05 28.73
N ILE A 225 13.71 16.90 29.25
CA ILE A 225 13.00 15.83 28.57
C ILE A 225 11.57 15.79 29.09
N MET A 226 10.63 15.83 28.14
CA MET A 226 9.21 15.74 28.42
C MET A 226 8.77 14.28 28.48
N GLY A 227 8.22 13.89 29.63
CA GLY A 227 7.53 12.64 29.84
C GLY A 227 6.02 12.77 29.74
N SER A 228 5.35 11.72 30.20
CA SER A 228 3.90 11.66 30.41
C SER A 228 3.65 10.85 31.69
N LEU A 229 2.54 11.09 32.38
CA LEU A 229 2.23 10.44 33.67
C LEU A 229 2.26 8.91 33.62
N ASP A 230 1.87 8.33 32.49
CA ASP A 230 1.84 6.88 32.26
C ASP A 230 3.17 6.33 31.69
N GLN A 231 4.20 7.17 31.55
CA GLN A 231 5.48 6.81 30.95
C GLN A 231 6.57 6.70 32.02
N GLU A 232 7.29 5.58 32.02
CA GLU A 232 8.51 5.44 32.82
C GLU A 232 9.64 6.28 32.22
N ARG A 233 10.44 6.91 33.09
CA ARG A 233 11.64 7.64 32.68
C ARG A 233 12.60 6.66 31.98
N PRO A 234 13.08 6.95 30.76
CA PRO A 234 14.11 6.14 30.12
C PRO A 234 15.40 6.14 30.94
N ASP A 235 16.03 4.98 31.09
CA ASP A 235 17.28 4.83 31.87
C ASP A 235 18.41 5.75 31.38
N ALA A 236 18.43 6.05 30.08
CA ALA A 236 19.41 6.95 29.45
C ALA A 236 19.24 8.43 29.84
N VAL A 237 18.09 8.82 30.39
CA VAL A 237 17.77 10.21 30.74
C VAL A 237 17.95 10.42 32.23
N ALA A 238 18.87 11.28 32.65
CA ALA A 238 19.09 11.61 34.08
C ALA A 238 17.80 12.10 34.78
N PRO A 239 17.57 11.78 36.07
CA PRO A 239 16.37 12.20 36.80
C PRO A 239 16.11 13.71 36.74
N GLU A 240 17.17 14.50 36.81
CA GLU A 240 17.16 15.97 36.84
C GLU A 240 16.73 16.58 35.50
N ARG A 241 16.85 15.80 34.41
CA ARG A 241 16.42 16.19 33.07
C ARG A 241 14.98 15.74 32.78
N TRP A 242 14.36 14.89 33.60
CA TRP A 242 13.05 14.28 33.30
C TRP A 242 11.90 14.98 34.02
N PHE A 243 10.88 15.40 33.26
CA PHE A 243 9.65 15.98 33.79
C PHE A 243 8.45 15.17 33.34
N ALA A 244 7.78 14.50 34.29
CA ALA A 244 6.67 13.57 34.01
C ALA A 244 5.38 14.27 33.57
N ASP A 245 5.22 15.55 33.89
CA ASP A 245 4.04 16.36 33.58
C ASP A 245 4.37 17.85 33.50
N GLN A 246 3.37 18.66 33.13
CA GLN A 246 3.51 20.12 33.07
C GLN A 246 3.73 20.78 34.43
N ARG A 247 3.13 20.27 35.50
CA ARG A 247 3.29 20.88 36.83
C ARG A 247 4.75 20.89 37.22
N SER A 248 5.42 19.76 37.05
CA SER A 248 6.82 19.59 37.41
C SER A 248 7.74 20.59 36.69
N VAL A 249 7.55 20.81 35.38
CA VAL A 249 8.36 21.78 34.63
C VAL A 249 8.00 23.22 34.96
N LEU A 250 6.71 23.51 35.20
CA LEU A 250 6.24 24.84 35.58
C LEU A 250 6.71 25.25 36.98
N GLU A 251 6.70 24.32 37.94
CA GLU A 251 7.27 24.49 39.28
C GLU A 251 8.77 24.80 39.15
N ARG A 252 9.52 24.00 38.38
CA ARG A 252 10.96 24.21 38.21
C ARG A 252 11.32 25.56 37.59
N ILE A 253 10.60 26.04 36.57
CA ILE A 253 10.86 27.38 36.01
C ILE A 253 10.38 28.49 36.96
N GLY A 254 9.36 28.23 37.77
CA GLY A 254 8.83 29.15 38.79
C GLY A 254 9.76 29.34 39.99
N GLU A 255 10.70 28.43 40.22
CA GLU A 255 11.76 28.58 41.23
C GLU A 255 12.75 29.70 40.89
N GLU A 256 12.93 30.04 39.60
CA GLU A 256 13.84 31.10 39.19
C GLU A 256 13.18 32.48 39.39
N PRO A 257 13.68 33.34 40.31
CA PRO A 257 12.96 34.56 40.68
C PRO A 257 12.73 35.53 39.51
N ALA A 258 13.68 35.60 38.57
CA ALA A 258 13.58 36.42 37.38
C ALA A 258 12.51 35.90 36.40
N VAL A 259 12.34 34.58 36.31
CA VAL A 259 11.31 33.94 35.48
C VAL A 259 9.96 34.09 36.15
N ALA A 260 9.87 33.82 37.45
CA ALA A 260 8.65 33.93 38.25
C ALA A 260 8.01 35.32 38.19
N ALA A 261 8.82 36.38 38.17
CA ALA A 261 8.37 37.75 38.02
C ALA A 261 7.61 38.00 36.70
N VAL A 262 7.96 37.25 35.64
CA VAL A 262 7.38 37.38 34.29
C VAL A 262 6.24 36.40 34.08
N VAL A 263 6.42 35.12 34.44
CA VAL A 263 5.46 34.06 34.08
C VAL A 263 4.56 33.63 35.24
N GLY A 264 4.98 33.75 36.49
CA GLY A 264 4.28 33.23 37.68
C GLY A 264 5.20 32.33 38.50
N SER A 265 5.00 32.25 39.81
CA SER A 265 5.80 31.37 40.68
C SER A 265 5.17 29.98 40.84
N GLU A 266 3.85 29.88 40.70
CA GLU A 266 3.10 28.63 40.84
C GLU A 266 2.44 28.23 39.51
N PRO A 267 2.26 26.93 39.20
CA PRO A 267 1.66 26.48 37.94
C PRO A 267 0.31 27.14 37.61
N GLU A 268 -0.58 27.27 38.59
CA GLU A 268 -1.89 27.90 38.42
C GLU A 268 -1.80 29.40 38.12
N GLU A 269 -0.81 30.07 38.72
CA GLU A 269 -0.52 31.47 38.42
C GLU A 269 0.02 31.61 37.00
N ILE A 270 0.91 30.72 36.56
CA ILE A 270 1.44 30.71 35.20
C ILE A 270 0.32 30.53 34.16
N VAL A 271 -0.62 29.63 34.43
CA VAL A 271 -1.81 29.40 33.59
C VAL A 271 -2.67 30.64 33.45
N THR A 272 -2.86 31.39 34.55
CA THR A 272 -3.73 32.55 34.58
C THR A 272 -3.07 33.83 34.10
N ARG A 273 -1.75 33.99 34.30
CA ARG A 273 -0.98 35.19 33.94
C ARG A 273 -0.86 35.39 32.42
N ARG A 274 -0.74 34.31 31.64
CA ARG A 274 -0.69 34.34 30.17
C ARG A 274 0.37 35.31 29.61
N SER A 275 1.60 35.17 30.07
CA SER A 275 2.74 35.95 29.59
C SER A 275 2.92 35.83 28.07
N SER A 276 3.51 36.84 27.44
CA SER A 276 3.82 36.76 26.01
C SER A 276 4.97 35.79 25.74
N VAL A 277 5.00 35.21 24.53
CA VAL A 277 6.10 34.33 24.09
C VAL A 277 7.44 35.06 24.17
N ALA A 278 7.49 36.34 23.78
CA ALA A 278 8.73 37.10 23.78
C ALA A 278 9.28 37.33 25.20
N GLU A 279 8.43 37.79 26.13
CA GLU A 279 8.83 38.04 27.52
C GLU A 279 9.26 36.76 28.24
N SER A 280 8.50 35.66 28.07
CA SER A 280 8.85 34.38 28.68
C SER A 280 10.16 33.82 28.14
N THR A 281 10.39 33.89 26.82
CA THR A 281 11.64 33.45 26.19
C THR A 281 12.84 34.24 26.72
N GLU A 282 12.71 35.57 26.82
CA GLU A 282 13.78 36.43 27.33
C GLU A 282 14.11 36.13 28.79
N ALA A 283 13.09 35.96 29.64
CA ALA A 283 13.27 35.60 31.04
C ALA A 283 13.96 34.24 31.22
N LEU A 284 13.50 33.21 30.48
CA LEU A 284 14.09 31.87 30.51
C LEU A 284 15.54 31.88 30.04
N ARG A 285 15.85 32.62 28.97
CA ARG A 285 17.22 32.78 28.46
C ARG A 285 18.11 33.49 29.47
N ALA A 286 17.63 34.59 30.07
CA ALA A 286 18.37 35.34 31.08
C ALA A 286 18.66 34.51 32.35
N ALA A 287 17.79 33.56 32.68
CA ALA A 287 17.97 32.61 33.77
C ALA A 287 18.91 31.43 33.41
N GLY A 288 19.43 31.36 32.17
CA GLY A 288 20.31 30.28 31.74
C GLY A 288 19.60 28.94 31.52
N LEU A 289 18.27 28.94 31.41
CA LEU A 289 17.45 27.73 31.23
C LEU A 289 17.23 27.34 29.75
N VAL A 290 17.88 28.05 28.81
CA VAL A 290 17.68 27.86 27.37
C VAL A 290 18.96 27.40 26.71
N ARG A 291 18.87 26.28 25.99
CA ARG A 291 19.86 25.87 25.00
C ARG A 291 19.39 26.30 23.63
N GLU A 292 20.08 27.29 23.05
CA GLU A 292 19.72 27.85 21.74
C GLU A 292 19.99 26.89 20.58
N GLU A 293 21.00 26.03 20.72
CA GLU A 293 21.38 25.06 19.70
C GLU A 293 20.39 23.89 19.65
N ASN A 294 19.63 23.80 18.57
CA ASN A 294 18.92 22.60 18.16
C ASN A 294 19.22 22.34 16.67
N PRO A 295 20.11 21.38 16.33
CA PRO A 295 20.53 21.16 14.94
C PRO A 295 19.38 20.72 14.02
N LEU A 296 18.25 20.24 14.59
CA LEU A 296 17.06 19.92 13.81
C LEU A 296 16.37 21.18 13.26
N TRP A 297 16.56 22.34 13.89
CA TRP A 297 16.00 23.62 13.43
C TRP A 297 16.71 24.15 12.17
N ASP A 298 17.97 23.77 11.99
CA ASP A 298 18.79 24.15 10.83
C ASP A 298 18.46 23.34 9.57
N LEU A 299 17.69 22.26 9.72
CA LEU A 299 17.13 21.53 8.59
C LEU A 299 16.18 22.43 7.79
N ARG A 300 16.04 22.09 6.50
CA ARG A 300 15.18 22.84 5.59
C ARG A 300 13.74 22.84 6.10
N ASP A 301 13.17 24.04 6.21
CA ASP A 301 11.72 24.18 6.40
C ASP A 301 10.98 23.72 5.13
N GLU A 302 10.12 22.73 5.31
CA GLU A 302 9.33 22.11 4.26
C GLU A 302 7.83 22.45 4.37
N MET A 303 7.44 23.39 5.24
CA MET A 303 6.10 23.99 5.21
C MET A 303 5.81 24.56 3.82
N GLY A 304 4.66 24.20 3.25
CA GLY A 304 4.28 24.59 1.88
C GLY A 304 5.05 23.90 0.73
N ALA A 305 6.09 23.12 1.01
CA ALA A 305 6.76 22.30 0.00
C ALA A 305 5.95 21.04 -0.34
N ARG A 306 6.24 20.39 -1.47
CA ARG A 306 5.63 19.10 -1.83
C ARG A 306 6.16 18.01 -0.86
N PRO A 307 5.31 17.40 -0.02
CA PRO A 307 5.78 16.48 1.00
C PRO A 307 6.11 15.10 0.42
N ARG A 308 7.03 14.41 1.09
CA ARG A 308 7.30 12.98 0.92
C ARG A 308 6.10 12.18 1.44
N ARG A 309 5.74 11.10 0.74
CA ARG A 309 4.56 10.29 1.05
C ARG A 309 4.96 8.97 1.68
N TYR A 310 4.16 8.46 2.61
CA TYR A 310 4.39 7.16 3.24
C TYR A 310 4.63 6.05 2.22
N GLY A 311 3.78 5.95 1.19
CA GLY A 311 3.91 4.94 0.13
C GLY A 311 5.14 5.09 -0.78
N THR A 312 5.93 6.15 -0.63
CA THR A 312 7.19 6.37 -1.36
C THR A 312 8.43 6.02 -0.55
N LEU A 313 8.31 5.74 0.76
CA LEU A 313 9.41 5.39 1.65
C LEU A 313 9.79 3.90 1.58
N ILE A 314 9.60 3.30 0.41
CA ILE A 314 9.76 1.86 0.20
C ILE A 314 11.19 1.55 -0.22
N ASP A 315 11.88 0.77 0.60
CA ASP A 315 13.24 0.30 0.30
C ASP A 315 13.20 -1.11 -0.31
N ALA A 316 12.85 -1.17 -1.60
CA ALA A 316 12.74 -2.40 -2.37
C ALA A 316 14.12 -3.00 -2.65
N ARG A 317 14.39 -4.16 -2.05
CA ARG A 317 15.69 -4.84 -2.06
C ARG A 317 15.56 -6.34 -1.82
N ILE A 318 16.67 -7.06 -1.95
CA ILE A 318 16.77 -8.47 -1.60
C ILE A 318 16.82 -8.59 -0.07
N VAL A 319 16.08 -9.55 0.48
CA VAL A 319 16.10 -9.89 1.92
C VAL A 319 17.00 -11.10 2.16
N LYS A 320 16.73 -12.19 1.44
CA LYS A 320 17.47 -13.45 1.58
C LYS A 320 17.34 -14.32 0.32
N GLU A 321 18.26 -15.27 0.19
CA GLU A 321 18.27 -16.33 -0.82
C GLU A 321 18.16 -17.69 -0.12
N GLU A 322 17.25 -18.55 -0.58
CA GLU A 322 17.00 -19.88 -0.03
C GLU A 322 16.77 -20.87 -1.18
N ASP A 323 17.63 -21.87 -1.34
CA ASP A 323 17.44 -23.02 -2.25
C ASP A 323 17.02 -22.67 -3.70
N GLY A 324 17.59 -21.60 -4.28
CA GLY A 324 17.28 -21.16 -5.64
C GLY A 324 16.01 -20.30 -5.75
N GLU A 325 15.42 -19.94 -4.63
CA GLU A 325 14.40 -18.92 -4.47
C GLU A 325 15.00 -17.66 -3.83
N VAL A 326 14.38 -16.52 -4.11
CA VAL A 326 14.79 -15.24 -3.52
C VAL A 326 13.59 -14.59 -2.85
N VAL A 327 13.78 -14.13 -1.62
CA VAL A 327 12.81 -13.28 -0.92
C VAL A 327 13.27 -11.83 -1.06
N ALA A 328 12.37 -10.97 -1.51
CA ALA A 328 12.64 -9.55 -1.73
C ALA A 328 11.46 -8.68 -1.29
N ILE A 329 11.76 -7.43 -0.93
CA ILE A 329 10.75 -6.40 -0.60
C ILE A 329 10.18 -5.84 -1.91
N SER A 330 8.88 -6.03 -2.10
CA SER A 330 8.14 -5.64 -3.31
C SER A 330 8.17 -4.13 -3.57
N GLY A 331 8.74 -3.69 -4.69
CA GLY A 331 8.65 -2.30 -5.15
C GLY A 331 7.47 -2.05 -6.10
N ARG A 332 7.14 -0.77 -6.33
CA ARG A 332 6.10 -0.35 -7.27
C ARG A 332 6.67 -0.20 -8.68
N SER A 333 6.04 -0.83 -9.66
CA SER A 333 6.26 -0.50 -11.07
C SER A 333 5.89 0.95 -11.37
N ASN A 334 6.60 1.61 -12.27
CA ASN A 334 6.16 2.88 -12.86
C ASN A 334 4.79 2.74 -13.55
N ASP A 335 3.88 3.68 -13.31
CA ASP A 335 2.54 3.69 -13.93
C ASP A 335 2.63 3.73 -15.46
N PHE A 336 3.62 4.45 -16.01
CA PHE A 336 3.85 4.62 -17.45
C PHE A 336 4.61 3.48 -18.13
N LEU A 337 4.93 2.40 -17.39
CA LEU A 337 5.67 1.26 -17.93
C LEU A 337 4.95 0.62 -19.12
N GLU A 338 5.64 0.48 -20.26
CA GLU A 338 5.09 -0.23 -21.44
C GLU A 338 5.15 -1.75 -21.23
N ARG A 339 4.05 -2.30 -20.74
CA ARG A 339 3.93 -3.72 -20.34
C ARG A 339 3.77 -4.69 -21.51
N ARG A 340 3.57 -4.18 -22.74
CA ARG A 340 3.35 -4.96 -23.97
C ARG A 340 2.23 -6.01 -23.83
N GLY A 341 1.16 -5.64 -23.13
CA GLY A 341 0.00 -6.50 -22.89
C GLY A 341 0.24 -7.69 -21.96
N ARG A 342 1.22 -7.61 -21.05
CA ARG A 342 1.56 -8.67 -20.09
C ARG A 342 1.58 -8.13 -18.67
N SER A 343 1.45 -9.02 -17.70
CA SER A 343 1.79 -8.72 -16.30
C SER A 343 3.28 -9.00 -16.11
N VAL A 344 4.03 -7.98 -15.69
CA VAL A 344 5.49 -8.03 -15.67
C VAL A 344 6.09 -7.73 -14.30
N VAL A 345 7.31 -8.23 -14.14
CA VAL A 345 8.23 -7.80 -13.08
C VAL A 345 9.52 -7.31 -13.70
N ARG A 346 10.19 -6.38 -13.02
CA ARG A 346 11.53 -5.92 -13.38
C ARG A 346 12.46 -6.18 -12.21
N PHE A 347 13.67 -6.65 -12.52
CA PHE A 347 14.70 -6.96 -11.54
C PHE A 347 15.93 -6.10 -11.78
N GLY A 348 16.54 -5.68 -10.68
CA GLY A 348 17.91 -5.22 -10.63
C GLY A 348 18.87 -6.31 -11.10
N ARG A 349 20.07 -5.90 -11.50
CA ARG A 349 21.06 -6.80 -12.11
C ARG A 349 21.45 -7.97 -11.20
N GLU A 350 21.50 -7.75 -9.88
CA GLU A 350 21.89 -8.77 -8.93
C GLU A 350 20.78 -9.80 -8.72
N LEU A 351 19.54 -9.34 -8.49
CA LEU A 351 18.38 -10.22 -8.38
C LEU A 351 18.18 -11.06 -9.65
N ASP A 352 18.34 -10.46 -10.84
CA ASP A 352 18.23 -11.18 -12.11
C ASP A 352 19.30 -12.28 -12.28
N ARG A 353 20.51 -12.03 -11.75
CA ARG A 353 21.64 -12.97 -11.75
C ARG A 353 21.39 -14.14 -10.82
N LEU A 354 20.95 -13.87 -9.58
CA LEU A 354 20.65 -14.91 -8.58
C LEU A 354 19.59 -15.89 -9.07
N LEU A 355 18.55 -15.39 -9.75
CA LEU A 355 17.49 -16.23 -10.31
C LEU A 355 17.87 -16.95 -11.63
N GLY A 356 19.11 -16.78 -12.13
CA GLY A 356 19.57 -17.45 -13.36
C GLY A 356 18.96 -16.88 -14.65
N HIS A 357 18.66 -15.58 -14.68
CA HIS A 357 18.03 -14.89 -15.82
C HIS A 357 16.73 -15.55 -16.33
N PRO A 358 15.72 -15.75 -15.47
CA PRO A 358 14.52 -16.48 -15.85
C PRO A 358 13.63 -15.66 -16.78
N ARG A 359 12.87 -16.31 -17.66
CA ARG A 359 11.87 -15.60 -18.49
C ARG A 359 10.57 -15.34 -17.74
N HIS A 360 10.21 -16.26 -16.85
CA HIS A 360 9.04 -16.17 -16.01
C HIS A 360 9.43 -16.54 -14.60
N VAL A 361 8.71 -15.98 -13.64
CA VAL A 361 8.84 -16.32 -12.23
C VAL A 361 7.45 -16.62 -11.68
N GLU A 362 7.39 -17.45 -10.66
CA GLU A 362 6.25 -17.46 -9.75
C GLU A 362 6.56 -16.53 -8.59
N LEU A 363 5.54 -15.79 -8.15
CA LEU A 363 5.56 -14.88 -7.02
C LEU A 363 4.50 -15.31 -6.01
N VAL A 364 4.83 -15.20 -4.73
CA VAL A 364 3.91 -15.43 -3.62
C VAL A 364 4.29 -14.57 -2.41
N SER A 365 3.31 -14.13 -1.63
CA SER A 365 3.54 -13.40 -0.36
C SER A 365 4.14 -14.34 0.69
N GLU A 366 5.24 -13.93 1.33
CA GLU A 366 5.78 -14.70 2.47
C GLU A 366 4.77 -14.76 3.62
N ALA A 367 4.23 -13.60 4.00
CA ALA A 367 3.25 -13.53 5.09
C ALA A 367 2.00 -14.39 4.85
N LEU A 368 1.51 -14.49 3.61
CA LEU A 368 0.36 -15.35 3.32
C LEU A 368 0.73 -16.83 3.20
N LEU A 369 1.99 -17.18 2.90
CA LEU A 369 2.43 -18.57 2.97
C LEU A 369 2.36 -19.11 4.39
N ASP A 370 2.76 -18.31 5.38
CA ASP A 370 2.72 -18.72 6.79
C ASP A 370 1.28 -18.90 7.29
N VAL A 371 0.36 -18.03 6.85
CA VAL A 371 -1.05 -18.09 7.27
C VAL A 371 -1.87 -19.12 6.48
N ALA A 372 -1.69 -19.19 5.16
CA ALA A 372 -2.56 -19.97 4.27
C ALA A 372 -1.89 -21.24 3.71
N GLY A 373 -0.56 -21.36 3.78
CA GLY A 373 0.21 -22.46 3.21
C GLY A 373 -0.02 -22.59 1.71
N ASP A 374 -0.28 -23.81 1.24
CA ASP A 374 -0.61 -24.08 -0.17
C ASP A 374 -1.88 -23.38 -0.68
N ARG A 375 -2.71 -22.84 0.22
CA ARG A 375 -3.89 -22.06 -0.15
C ARG A 375 -3.54 -20.63 -0.59
N ALA A 376 -2.35 -20.14 -0.30
CA ALA A 376 -1.94 -18.79 -0.66
C ALA A 376 -1.99 -18.57 -2.19
N PRO A 377 -2.50 -17.42 -2.65
CA PRO A 377 -2.56 -17.12 -4.07
C PRO A 377 -1.16 -16.90 -4.63
N ARG A 378 -0.86 -17.61 -5.72
CA ARG A 378 0.42 -17.50 -6.45
C ARG A 378 0.16 -16.84 -7.79
N THR A 379 1.10 -16.02 -8.26
CA THR A 379 1.02 -15.39 -9.59
C THR A 379 2.22 -15.75 -10.44
N ILE A 380 1.99 -15.98 -11.73
CA ILE A 380 3.07 -16.11 -12.71
C ILE A 380 3.33 -14.73 -13.31
N ALA A 381 4.59 -14.33 -13.42
CA ALA A 381 4.97 -13.05 -14.00
C ALA A 381 5.95 -13.24 -15.16
N THR A 382 5.93 -12.32 -16.12
CA THR A 382 6.96 -12.26 -17.17
C THR A 382 8.06 -11.31 -16.73
N VAL A 383 9.33 -11.73 -16.79
CA VAL A 383 10.45 -10.84 -16.47
C VAL A 383 10.72 -9.91 -17.66
N LEU A 384 10.54 -8.61 -17.44
CA LEU A 384 10.79 -7.58 -18.43
C LEU A 384 12.24 -7.11 -18.35
N ARG A 385 13.00 -7.34 -19.43
CA ARG A 385 14.38 -6.86 -19.61
C ARG A 385 14.46 -5.87 -20.76
N GLY A 386 15.12 -4.74 -20.53
CA GLY A 386 15.32 -3.67 -21.51
C GLY A 386 14.08 -2.79 -21.73
N GLY A 387 14.32 -1.52 -22.06
CA GLY A 387 13.32 -0.45 -22.24
C GLY A 387 13.99 0.92 -22.08
N ASP A 388 13.26 2.00 -22.39
CA ASP A 388 13.72 3.39 -22.17
C ASP A 388 13.54 3.84 -20.70
N ASP A 389 13.05 2.95 -19.84
CA ASP A 389 12.78 3.22 -18.43
C ASP A 389 14.06 3.34 -17.59
N ALA A 390 13.94 4.08 -16.48
CA ALA A 390 15.04 4.26 -15.53
C ALA A 390 15.61 2.92 -15.03
N PRO A 391 16.94 2.79 -14.92
CA PRO A 391 17.57 1.58 -14.40
C PRO A 391 17.20 1.38 -12.92
N LEU A 392 16.98 0.12 -12.54
CA LEU A 392 16.75 -0.25 -11.15
C LEU A 392 18.07 -0.30 -10.36
N PRO A 393 18.03 -0.06 -9.03
CA PRO A 393 19.10 -0.45 -8.13
C PRO A 393 19.50 -1.92 -8.35
N ALA A 394 20.73 -2.29 -8.01
CA ALA A 394 21.25 -3.64 -8.29
C ALA A 394 20.38 -4.75 -7.68
N GLU A 395 19.87 -4.52 -6.47
CA GLU A 395 18.98 -5.43 -5.72
C GLU A 395 17.50 -5.08 -5.87
N GLY A 396 17.17 -4.05 -6.67
CA GLY A 396 15.82 -3.52 -6.77
C GLY A 396 14.85 -4.51 -7.43
N ILE A 397 13.58 -4.42 -7.05
CA ILE A 397 12.48 -5.18 -7.66
C ILE A 397 11.28 -4.26 -7.86
N GLU A 398 10.69 -4.31 -9.05
CA GLU A 398 9.39 -3.68 -9.31
C GLU A 398 8.39 -4.76 -9.72
N ILE A 399 7.24 -4.78 -9.02
CA ILE A 399 6.13 -5.68 -9.31
C ILE A 399 4.94 -4.86 -9.78
N ASP A 400 4.40 -5.26 -10.95
CA ASP A 400 3.18 -4.66 -11.49
C ASP A 400 2.03 -4.71 -10.47
N HIS A 401 1.24 -3.64 -10.45
CA HIS A 401 0.09 -3.54 -9.55
C HIS A 401 -0.87 -4.74 -9.68
N VAL A 402 -1.15 -5.21 -10.90
CA VAL A 402 -2.01 -6.39 -11.14
C VAL A 402 -1.47 -7.66 -10.47
N LEU A 403 -0.15 -7.86 -10.44
CA LEU A 403 0.46 -9.03 -9.81
C LEU A 403 0.40 -8.92 -8.27
N ARG A 404 0.70 -7.73 -7.74
CA ARG A 404 0.56 -7.41 -6.32
C ARG A 404 -0.87 -7.67 -5.83
N MET A 405 -1.87 -7.21 -6.59
CA MET A 405 -3.29 -7.46 -6.32
C MET A 405 -3.63 -8.94 -6.39
N GLY A 406 -3.10 -9.65 -7.41
CA GLY A 406 -3.29 -11.10 -7.55
C GLY A 406 -2.86 -11.88 -6.31
N MET A 407 -1.73 -11.51 -5.72
CA MET A 407 -1.17 -12.17 -4.52
C MET A 407 -1.67 -11.59 -3.19
N GLY A 408 -2.35 -10.44 -3.17
CA GLY A 408 -2.70 -9.75 -1.93
C GLY A 408 -1.49 -9.17 -1.20
N VAL A 409 -0.57 -8.56 -1.95
CA VAL A 409 0.69 -8.00 -1.46
C VAL A 409 0.70 -6.49 -1.66
N GLU A 410 1.05 -5.75 -0.62
CA GLU A 410 1.36 -4.33 -0.77
C GLU A 410 2.81 -4.11 -1.17
N ALA A 411 3.07 -3.00 -1.86
CA ALA A 411 4.46 -2.61 -2.07
C ALA A 411 5.10 -2.34 -0.70
N GLY A 412 6.31 -2.82 -0.47
CA GLY A 412 7.01 -2.82 0.83
C GLY A 412 6.87 -4.12 1.62
N GLU A 413 6.08 -5.09 1.16
CA GLU A 413 6.00 -6.42 1.78
C GLU A 413 6.91 -7.43 1.08
N GLU A 414 7.23 -8.50 1.80
CA GLU A 414 8.10 -9.57 1.33
C GLU A 414 7.37 -10.50 0.35
N VAL A 415 8.05 -10.75 -0.78
CA VAL A 415 7.59 -11.66 -1.84
C VAL A 415 8.68 -12.69 -2.08
N ARG A 416 8.29 -13.96 -2.06
CA ARG A 416 9.12 -15.09 -2.50
C ARG A 416 8.99 -15.28 -3.99
N ILE A 417 10.14 -15.43 -4.63
CA ILE A 417 10.30 -15.44 -6.07
C ILE A 417 11.05 -16.70 -6.46
N ARG A 418 10.45 -17.49 -7.36
CA ARG A 418 11.12 -18.67 -7.92
C ARG A 418 11.07 -18.68 -9.45
N PRO A 419 12.15 -19.10 -10.13
CA PRO A 419 12.16 -19.23 -11.58
C PRO A 419 11.21 -20.34 -12.05
N VAL A 420 10.46 -20.10 -13.13
CA VAL A 420 9.55 -21.09 -13.72
C VAL A 420 9.63 -21.10 -15.25
N ALA A 421 9.28 -22.24 -15.84
CA ALA A 421 9.26 -22.45 -17.27
C ALA A 421 7.81 -22.52 -17.80
N VAL A 422 7.53 -21.78 -18.87
CA VAL A 422 6.23 -21.82 -19.56
C VAL A 422 6.46 -22.42 -20.95
N ARG A 423 5.94 -23.63 -21.19
CA ARG A 423 6.07 -24.31 -22.49
C ARG A 423 5.25 -23.60 -23.56
N ARG A 424 5.92 -23.16 -24.61
CA ARG A 424 5.27 -22.40 -25.69
C ARG A 424 5.96 -22.54 -27.02
N GLN A 425 5.16 -22.79 -28.07
CA GLN A 425 5.63 -22.78 -29.46
C GLN A 425 5.84 -21.34 -29.96
N ARG A 426 7.10 -20.97 -30.22
CA ARG A 426 7.51 -19.59 -30.48
C ARG A 426 7.43 -19.15 -31.95
N TRP A 427 7.34 -20.07 -32.90
CA TRP A 427 7.30 -19.72 -34.32
C TRP A 427 6.12 -18.79 -34.65
N SER A 428 4.99 -18.95 -33.94
CA SER A 428 3.81 -18.09 -34.10
C SER A 428 4.03 -16.64 -33.64
N ASP A 429 5.00 -16.37 -32.76
CA ASP A 429 5.33 -14.99 -32.34
C ASP A 429 5.99 -14.17 -33.44
N VAL A 430 6.74 -14.83 -34.33
CA VAL A 430 7.40 -14.17 -35.46
C VAL A 430 6.37 -13.61 -36.43
N ILE A 431 5.25 -14.32 -36.60
CA ILE A 431 4.20 -13.98 -37.57
C ILE A 431 3.15 -13.05 -36.93
N LEU A 432 2.69 -13.39 -35.72
CA LEU A 432 1.57 -12.72 -35.07
C LEU A 432 1.98 -11.72 -33.99
N GLY A 433 3.27 -11.58 -33.67
CA GLY A 433 3.75 -10.74 -32.57
C GLY A 433 3.59 -11.40 -31.19
N PRO A 434 4.00 -10.73 -30.09
CA PRO A 434 3.78 -11.23 -28.73
C PRO A 434 2.27 -11.25 -28.37
N PRO A 435 1.77 -12.26 -27.64
CA PRO A 435 0.37 -12.32 -27.25
C PRO A 435 0.10 -11.39 -26.07
N ASN A 436 -1.13 -10.89 -26.01
CA ASN A 436 -1.69 -10.33 -24.78
C ASN A 436 -1.93 -11.46 -23.78
N SER A 437 -1.69 -11.19 -22.50
CA SER A 437 -2.07 -12.09 -21.41
C SER A 437 -2.71 -11.29 -20.29
N LEU A 438 -3.81 -11.79 -19.76
CA LEU A 438 -4.46 -11.24 -18.57
C LEU A 438 -4.19 -12.16 -17.38
N THR A 439 -3.74 -11.59 -16.27
CA THR A 439 -3.79 -12.26 -14.97
C THR A 439 -5.20 -12.11 -14.42
N MET A 440 -5.79 -13.21 -14.00
CA MET A 440 -7.20 -13.29 -13.60
C MET A 440 -7.36 -14.04 -12.29
N ARG A 441 -8.33 -13.64 -11.48
CA ARG A 441 -8.67 -14.34 -10.24
C ARG A 441 -9.62 -15.48 -10.51
N VAL A 442 -9.29 -16.64 -9.96
CA VAL A 442 -10.05 -17.86 -10.15
C VAL A 442 -11.19 -17.93 -9.14
N THR A 443 -12.40 -18.12 -9.66
CA THR A 443 -13.58 -18.45 -8.87
C THR A 443 -14.21 -19.76 -9.33
N LEU A 444 -15.03 -20.36 -8.46
CA LEU A 444 -15.70 -21.62 -8.76
C LEU A 444 -16.76 -21.40 -9.84
N ALA A 445 -16.66 -22.20 -10.91
CA ALA A 445 -17.64 -22.23 -11.98
C ALA A 445 -19.06 -22.59 -11.49
N ASP A 446 -20.06 -22.09 -12.20
CA ASP A 446 -21.45 -22.48 -11.98
C ASP A 446 -21.65 -23.95 -12.40
N THR A 447 -22.53 -24.64 -11.67
CA THR A 447 -22.96 -26.02 -11.88
C THR A 447 -23.33 -26.34 -13.33
N ALA A 448 -23.86 -25.37 -14.08
CA ALA A 448 -24.23 -25.51 -15.50
C ALA A 448 -23.02 -25.66 -16.45
N SER A 449 -21.82 -25.26 -16.03
CA SER A 449 -20.59 -25.24 -16.83
C SER A 449 -19.54 -26.28 -16.41
N THR A 450 -19.80 -27.00 -15.32
CA THR A 450 -18.93 -28.06 -14.77
C THR A 450 -18.67 -29.18 -15.79
N GLU A 451 -17.42 -29.65 -15.87
CA GLU A 451 -16.96 -30.81 -16.66
C GLU A 451 -17.03 -30.64 -18.19
N ARG A 452 -17.16 -29.41 -18.70
CA ARG A 452 -17.29 -29.15 -20.15
C ARG A 452 -16.01 -28.63 -20.82
N ASP A 453 -14.88 -28.59 -20.12
CA ASP A 453 -13.63 -27.95 -20.59
C ASP A 453 -13.89 -26.52 -21.12
N VAL A 454 -14.68 -25.76 -20.36
CA VAL A 454 -15.04 -24.37 -20.64
C VAL A 454 -14.65 -23.46 -19.47
N CYS A 455 -14.42 -22.18 -19.76
CA CYS A 455 -14.29 -21.14 -18.76
C CYS A 455 -15.25 -19.98 -19.06
N LEU A 456 -15.71 -19.28 -18.02
CA LEU A 456 -16.50 -18.06 -18.19
C LEU A 456 -15.65 -16.83 -17.87
N MET A 457 -15.75 -15.80 -18.72
CA MET A 457 -14.99 -14.57 -18.64
C MET A 457 -15.91 -13.37 -18.88
N SER A 458 -15.59 -12.22 -18.29
CA SER A 458 -16.33 -10.99 -18.62
C SER A 458 -16.13 -10.58 -20.08
N ARG A 459 -17.13 -9.89 -20.64
CA ARG A 459 -17.06 -9.34 -22.01
C ARG A 459 -15.79 -8.51 -22.26
N LEU A 460 -15.42 -7.68 -21.28
CA LEU A 460 -14.20 -6.87 -21.34
C LEU A 460 -12.94 -7.75 -21.40
N SER A 461 -12.88 -8.83 -20.61
CA SER A 461 -11.73 -9.76 -20.62
C SER A 461 -11.57 -10.44 -21.99
N LEU A 462 -12.67 -10.88 -22.61
CA LEU A 462 -12.65 -11.45 -23.96
C LEU A 462 -12.13 -10.43 -24.99
N GLN A 463 -12.61 -9.18 -24.92
CA GLN A 463 -12.17 -8.10 -25.80
C GLN A 463 -10.68 -7.76 -25.64
N LEU A 464 -10.19 -7.66 -24.40
CA LEU A 464 -8.77 -7.39 -24.10
C LEU A 464 -7.83 -8.51 -24.60
N LEU A 465 -8.29 -9.75 -24.58
CA LEU A 465 -7.58 -10.90 -25.18
C LEU A 465 -7.71 -10.97 -26.70
N GLY A 466 -8.61 -10.19 -27.30
CA GLY A 466 -8.88 -10.20 -28.74
C GLY A 466 -9.66 -11.44 -29.20
N VAL A 467 -10.44 -12.06 -28.32
CA VAL A 467 -11.19 -13.30 -28.59
C VAL A 467 -12.70 -13.07 -28.48
N SER A 468 -13.48 -13.87 -29.18
CA SER A 468 -14.95 -13.88 -29.09
C SER A 468 -15.44 -14.95 -28.12
N SER A 469 -16.67 -14.81 -27.62
CA SER A 469 -17.35 -15.90 -26.89
C SER A 469 -17.45 -17.15 -27.78
N GLY A 470 -17.03 -18.29 -27.23
CA GLY A 470 -16.89 -19.58 -27.92
C GLY A 470 -15.50 -19.88 -28.48
N ASP A 471 -14.59 -18.89 -28.54
CA ASP A 471 -13.21 -19.09 -28.97
C ASP A 471 -12.39 -19.82 -27.91
N TYR A 472 -11.26 -20.39 -28.35
CA TYR A 472 -10.32 -21.00 -27.44
C TYR A 472 -9.34 -20.00 -26.81
N VAL A 473 -9.09 -20.18 -25.52
CA VAL A 473 -8.03 -19.52 -24.75
C VAL A 473 -7.10 -20.58 -24.17
N VAL A 474 -5.84 -20.22 -23.96
CA VAL A 474 -4.91 -21.02 -23.18
C VAL A 474 -4.78 -20.41 -21.79
N LEU A 475 -5.11 -21.22 -20.78
CA LEU A 475 -4.93 -20.92 -19.37
C LEU A 475 -3.56 -21.44 -18.93
N GLU A 476 -2.83 -20.64 -18.17
CA GLU A 476 -1.55 -20.95 -17.54
C GLU A 476 -1.76 -20.88 -16.02
N GLY A 477 -1.60 -22.01 -15.34
CA GLY A 477 -1.85 -22.16 -13.91
C GLY A 477 -0.57 -22.13 -13.07
N GLY A 478 -0.49 -23.05 -12.10
CA GLY A 478 0.68 -23.23 -11.26
C GLY A 478 1.74 -24.13 -11.93
N PRO A 479 3.00 -24.03 -11.50
CA PRO A 479 4.05 -24.95 -11.92
C PRO A 479 3.94 -26.31 -11.22
N ASP A 480 4.41 -27.36 -11.89
CA ASP A 480 4.60 -28.67 -11.29
C ASP A 480 5.88 -28.74 -10.43
N ALA A 481 6.19 -29.92 -9.91
CA ALA A 481 7.38 -30.16 -9.09
C ALA A 481 8.70 -29.88 -9.82
N MET A 482 8.70 -29.78 -11.16
CA MET A 482 9.86 -29.47 -11.98
C MET A 482 9.92 -28.00 -12.37
N GLY A 483 9.00 -27.15 -11.88
CA GLY A 483 8.94 -25.73 -12.21
C GLY A 483 8.29 -25.43 -13.56
N GLU A 484 7.62 -26.42 -14.18
CA GLU A 484 6.95 -26.24 -15.47
C GLU A 484 5.48 -25.86 -15.26
N VAL A 485 5.11 -24.65 -15.72
CA VAL A 485 3.75 -24.10 -15.63
C VAL A 485 2.78 -24.94 -16.44
N GLN A 486 1.74 -25.44 -15.76
CA GLN A 486 0.68 -26.22 -16.40
C GLN A 486 -0.18 -25.34 -17.30
N THR A 487 -0.44 -25.80 -18.52
CA THR A 487 -1.23 -25.06 -19.50
C THR A 487 -2.39 -25.90 -20.05
N LEU A 488 -3.56 -25.29 -20.20
CA LEU A 488 -4.73 -25.95 -20.77
C LEU A 488 -5.46 -25.05 -21.77
N ALA A 489 -5.82 -25.60 -22.94
CA ALA A 489 -6.66 -24.93 -23.91
C ALA A 489 -8.13 -25.26 -23.65
N VAL A 490 -8.97 -24.24 -23.40
CA VAL A 490 -10.40 -24.38 -23.11
C VAL A 490 -11.21 -23.39 -23.95
N LYS A 491 -12.51 -23.64 -24.12
CA LYS A 491 -13.41 -22.65 -24.73
C LYS A 491 -13.80 -21.58 -23.72
N ALA A 492 -13.67 -20.31 -24.10
CA ALA A 492 -14.07 -19.18 -23.28
C ALA A 492 -15.45 -18.68 -23.69
N PHE A 493 -16.38 -18.60 -22.75
CA PHE A 493 -17.69 -18.01 -22.95
C PHE A 493 -17.85 -16.73 -22.12
N GLU A 494 -18.70 -15.83 -22.59
CA GLU A 494 -19.11 -14.67 -21.80
C GLU A 494 -19.90 -15.13 -20.58
N VAL A 495 -19.53 -14.61 -19.40
CA VAL A 495 -20.26 -14.87 -18.16
C VAL A 495 -21.61 -14.15 -18.20
N PRO A 496 -22.73 -14.84 -17.90
CA PRO A 496 -24.02 -14.19 -17.70
C PRO A 496 -23.97 -13.16 -16.55
N GLU A 497 -24.63 -12.01 -16.72
CA GLU A 497 -24.61 -10.92 -15.73
C GLU A 497 -25.18 -11.34 -14.37
N ASP A 498 -26.20 -12.19 -14.36
CA ASP A 498 -26.82 -12.75 -13.15
C ASP A 498 -25.87 -13.66 -12.37
N VAL A 499 -25.08 -14.49 -13.06
CA VAL A 499 -24.04 -15.33 -12.43
C VAL A 499 -22.94 -14.46 -11.81
N GLN A 500 -22.56 -13.36 -12.48
CA GLN A 500 -21.57 -12.43 -11.96
C GLN A 500 -22.10 -11.70 -10.71
N ALA A 501 -23.30 -11.12 -10.78
CA ALA A 501 -23.93 -10.42 -9.66
C ALA A 501 -24.19 -11.33 -8.46
N GLU A 502 -24.63 -12.58 -8.71
CA GLU A 502 -24.79 -13.59 -7.67
C GLU A 502 -23.46 -13.88 -6.98
N ARG A 503 -22.38 -14.04 -7.76
CA ARG A 503 -21.05 -14.31 -7.23
C ARG A 503 -20.55 -13.18 -6.34
N GLU A 504 -20.73 -11.92 -6.76
CA GLU A 504 -20.36 -10.74 -5.97
C GLU A 504 -21.14 -10.69 -4.64
N ARG A 505 -22.44 -11.00 -4.67
CA ARG A 505 -23.31 -11.00 -3.49
C ARG A 505 -22.95 -12.07 -2.45
N VAL A 506 -22.58 -13.28 -2.89
CA VAL A 506 -22.27 -14.39 -1.97
C VAL A 506 -20.82 -14.45 -1.53
N SER A 507 -19.93 -13.67 -2.16
CA SER A 507 -18.52 -13.62 -1.79
C SER A 507 -18.36 -12.78 -0.53
N ASN A 508 -18.11 -13.44 0.59
CA ASN A 508 -17.93 -12.81 1.89
C ASN A 508 -17.11 -13.74 2.80
N GLY A 509 -16.47 -13.16 3.80
CA GLY A 509 -15.64 -13.86 4.77
C GLY A 509 -14.18 -13.93 4.35
N ILE A 510 -13.39 -14.53 5.24
CA ILE A 510 -11.94 -14.66 5.15
C ILE A 510 -11.55 -16.09 4.74
N TRP A 511 -10.26 -16.43 4.90
CA TRP A 511 -9.71 -17.76 4.67
C TRP A 511 -10.61 -18.89 5.20
N GLY A 512 -10.77 -19.95 4.41
CA GLY A 512 -11.60 -21.11 4.78
C GLY A 512 -13.10 -20.95 4.50
N ALA A 513 -13.60 -19.74 4.20
CA ALA A 513 -14.97 -19.56 3.70
C ALA A 513 -15.17 -20.30 2.36
N ARG A 514 -16.43 -20.65 2.05
CA ARG A 514 -16.77 -21.32 0.77
C ARG A 514 -16.50 -20.41 -0.43
N PHE A 515 -16.82 -19.12 -0.30
CA PHE A 515 -16.58 -18.07 -1.27
C PHE A 515 -15.93 -16.89 -0.55
N PRO A 516 -14.62 -16.97 -0.24
CA PRO A 516 -13.94 -15.89 0.48
C PRO A 516 -14.01 -14.60 -0.34
N GLY A 517 -14.26 -13.49 0.33
CA GLY A 517 -14.28 -12.18 -0.31
C GLY A 517 -12.86 -11.64 -0.46
N VAL A 518 -12.54 -11.08 -1.62
CA VAL A 518 -11.18 -10.63 -1.94
C VAL A 518 -10.76 -9.45 -1.06
N ARG A 519 -11.69 -8.51 -0.85
CA ARG A 519 -11.47 -7.34 -0.02
C ARG A 519 -11.25 -7.70 1.44
N GLU A 520 -12.01 -8.67 1.95
CA GLU A 520 -11.96 -9.16 3.32
C GLU A 520 -10.72 -10.00 3.60
N THR A 521 -10.31 -10.80 2.62
CA THR A 521 -9.24 -11.79 2.77
C THR A 521 -7.87 -11.20 2.45
N LEU A 522 -7.76 -10.40 1.38
CA LEU A 522 -6.50 -9.91 0.85
C LEU A 522 -6.31 -8.39 0.98
N GLY A 523 -7.34 -7.64 1.40
CA GLY A 523 -7.27 -6.18 1.47
C GLY A 523 -7.29 -5.48 0.12
N VAL A 524 -7.65 -6.22 -0.94
CA VAL A 524 -7.56 -5.80 -2.33
C VAL A 524 -8.91 -5.29 -2.83
N TRP A 525 -8.93 -4.04 -3.33
CA TRP A 525 -10.09 -3.46 -4.00
C TRP A 525 -9.69 -2.28 -4.92
N PRO A 526 -10.21 -2.16 -6.15
CA PRO A 526 -10.96 -3.19 -6.88
C PRO A 526 -10.06 -4.39 -7.22
N ASP A 527 -10.67 -5.57 -7.42
CA ASP A 527 -9.91 -6.77 -7.75
C ASP A 527 -9.54 -6.86 -9.25
N ILE A 528 -8.58 -7.74 -9.56
CA ILE A 528 -8.25 -8.14 -10.93
C ILE A 528 -9.44 -8.90 -11.58
N PRO A 529 -9.50 -8.98 -12.92
CA PRO A 529 -10.61 -9.64 -13.61
C PRO A 529 -10.82 -11.09 -13.17
N THR A 530 -12.08 -11.48 -12.95
CA THR A 530 -12.44 -12.84 -12.52
C THR A 530 -12.60 -13.80 -13.70
N ILE A 531 -12.20 -15.05 -13.50
CA ILE A 531 -12.45 -16.18 -14.41
C ILE A 531 -13.12 -17.33 -13.63
N PHE A 532 -14.17 -17.91 -14.23
CA PHE A 532 -14.88 -19.04 -13.67
C PHE A 532 -14.33 -20.32 -14.30
N VAL A 533 -13.75 -21.19 -13.48
CA VAL A 533 -13.25 -22.51 -13.87
C VAL A 533 -13.70 -23.58 -12.89
N ASP A 534 -13.99 -24.77 -13.41
CA ASP A 534 -14.42 -25.89 -12.57
C ASP A 534 -13.25 -26.51 -11.78
N ALA A 535 -13.59 -27.37 -10.82
CA ALA A 535 -12.61 -28.02 -9.95
C ALA A 535 -11.64 -28.93 -10.74
N SER A 536 -12.11 -29.60 -11.79
CA SER A 536 -11.30 -30.50 -12.62
C SER A 536 -10.23 -29.73 -13.41
N THR A 537 -10.61 -28.59 -13.97
CA THR A 537 -9.76 -27.66 -14.70
C THR A 537 -8.71 -27.07 -13.78
N ARG A 538 -9.09 -26.66 -12.57
CA ARG A 538 -8.15 -26.18 -11.55
C ARG A 538 -7.13 -27.23 -11.14
N ALA A 539 -7.54 -28.49 -10.99
CA ALA A 539 -6.64 -29.59 -10.66
C ALA A 539 -5.61 -29.83 -11.78
N ARG A 540 -6.07 -29.86 -13.04
CA ARG A 540 -5.19 -29.98 -14.22
C ARG A 540 -4.23 -28.80 -14.39
N LEU A 541 -4.63 -27.62 -13.94
CA LEU A 541 -3.81 -26.41 -13.94
C LEU A 541 -2.90 -26.28 -12.71
N GLY A 542 -2.90 -27.24 -11.78
CA GLY A 542 -2.04 -27.20 -10.58
C GLY A 542 -2.40 -26.10 -9.57
N ILE A 543 -3.62 -25.56 -9.62
CA ILE A 543 -4.09 -24.46 -8.74
C ILE A 543 -5.24 -24.89 -7.82
N ALA A 544 -5.54 -26.18 -7.75
CA ALA A 544 -6.61 -26.70 -6.90
C ALA A 544 -6.47 -26.33 -5.41
N PRO A 545 -5.27 -26.35 -4.79
CA PRO A 545 -5.13 -25.99 -3.38
C PRO A 545 -5.38 -24.51 -3.08
N GLN A 546 -5.17 -23.62 -4.05
CA GLN A 546 -5.22 -22.18 -3.84
C GLN A 546 -6.65 -21.68 -3.58
N GLN A 547 -6.82 -20.84 -2.55
CA GLN A 547 -8.00 -20.01 -2.34
C GLN A 547 -7.72 -18.62 -2.91
N LEU A 548 -8.69 -18.03 -3.62
CA LEU A 548 -8.50 -16.78 -4.37
C LEU A 548 -7.31 -16.85 -5.35
N GLY A 549 -6.97 -18.04 -5.82
CA GLY A 549 -5.82 -18.27 -6.69
C GLY A 549 -5.91 -17.48 -8.00
N THR A 550 -4.78 -17.34 -8.67
CA THR A 550 -4.72 -16.63 -9.95
C THR A 550 -4.30 -17.55 -11.08
N LEU A 551 -4.65 -17.18 -12.31
CA LEU A 551 -4.13 -17.79 -13.53
C LEU A 551 -3.84 -16.72 -14.56
N ARG A 552 -3.09 -17.07 -15.60
CA ARG A 552 -2.95 -16.22 -16.80
C ARG A 552 -3.74 -16.80 -17.96
N ALA A 553 -4.52 -15.97 -18.62
CA ALA A 553 -5.22 -16.31 -19.83
C ALA A 553 -4.58 -15.61 -21.03
N ARG A 554 -4.47 -16.32 -22.16
CA ARG A 554 -4.02 -15.76 -23.44
C ARG A 554 -4.77 -16.40 -24.61
N PRO A 555 -4.85 -15.74 -25.79
CA PRO A 555 -5.54 -16.32 -26.95
C PRO A 555 -4.88 -17.63 -27.43
N ALA A 556 -5.69 -18.62 -27.82
CA ALA A 556 -5.23 -19.86 -28.44
C ALA A 556 -5.00 -19.67 -29.94
N ARG A 557 -3.93 -18.94 -30.29
CA ARG A 557 -3.71 -18.42 -31.66
C ARG A 557 -3.65 -19.47 -32.76
N LEU A 558 -3.14 -20.68 -32.49
CA LEU A 558 -3.09 -21.75 -33.50
C LEU A 558 -4.49 -22.28 -33.84
N GLN A 559 -5.33 -22.44 -32.83
CA GLN A 559 -6.71 -22.89 -33.02
C GLN A 559 -7.53 -21.81 -33.72
N GLN A 560 -7.33 -20.54 -33.36
CA GLN A 560 -7.97 -19.39 -34.01
C GLN A 560 -7.52 -19.18 -35.46
N PHE A 561 -6.22 -19.37 -35.74
CA PHE A 561 -5.72 -19.36 -37.10
C PHE A 561 -6.39 -20.47 -37.93
N GLY A 562 -6.53 -21.67 -37.36
CA GLY A 562 -7.21 -22.78 -38.03
C GLY A 562 -8.69 -22.54 -38.29
N SER A 563 -9.42 -21.89 -37.36
CA SER A 563 -10.84 -21.56 -37.56
C SER A 563 -11.03 -20.48 -38.63
N GLU A 564 -10.28 -19.39 -38.57
CA GLU A 564 -10.33 -18.30 -39.56
C GLU A 564 -9.90 -18.78 -40.95
N LEU A 565 -8.86 -19.63 -41.03
CA LEU A 565 -8.46 -20.23 -42.30
C LEU A 565 -9.57 -21.13 -42.86
N ARG A 566 -10.32 -21.87 -42.04
CA ARG A 566 -11.44 -22.69 -42.50
C ARG A 566 -12.54 -21.85 -43.14
N GLU A 567 -12.90 -20.72 -42.51
CA GLU A 567 -13.89 -19.78 -43.07
C GLU A 567 -13.39 -19.17 -44.38
N MET A 568 -12.12 -18.76 -44.43
CA MET A 568 -11.53 -18.15 -45.63
C MET A 568 -11.29 -19.16 -46.75
N MET A 569 -11.01 -20.43 -46.44
CA MET A 569 -10.88 -21.50 -47.43
C MET A 569 -12.20 -21.75 -48.16
N LEU A 570 -13.34 -21.60 -47.49
CA LEU A 570 -14.65 -21.71 -48.15
C LEU A 570 -14.85 -20.56 -49.15
N LEU A 571 -14.56 -19.32 -48.74
CA LEU A 571 -14.62 -18.14 -49.62
C LEU A 571 -13.63 -18.26 -50.79
N LEU A 572 -12.41 -18.73 -50.50
CA LEU A 572 -11.37 -18.97 -51.49
C LEU A 572 -11.77 -20.04 -52.49
N ALA A 573 -12.41 -21.14 -52.06
CA ALA A 573 -12.89 -22.19 -52.94
C ALA A 573 -13.97 -21.67 -53.90
N VAL A 574 -14.91 -20.86 -53.42
CA VAL A 574 -15.93 -20.21 -54.25
C VAL A 574 -15.29 -19.27 -55.28
N ALA A 575 -14.34 -18.43 -54.84
CA ALA A 575 -13.62 -17.52 -55.73
C ALA A 575 -12.75 -18.27 -56.75
N LEU A 576 -12.13 -19.38 -56.36
CA LEU A 576 -11.32 -20.24 -57.22
C LEU A 576 -12.15 -20.83 -58.36
N ILE A 577 -13.36 -21.34 -58.05
CA ILE A 577 -14.30 -21.85 -59.06
C ILE A 577 -14.65 -20.75 -60.05
N GLY A 578 -14.91 -19.53 -59.57
CA GLY A 578 -15.18 -18.36 -60.43
C GLY A 578 -14.03 -18.04 -61.38
N VAL A 579 -12.79 -18.02 -60.88
CA VAL A 579 -11.59 -17.75 -61.71
C VAL A 579 -11.42 -18.81 -62.79
N VAL A 580 -11.54 -20.09 -62.44
CA VAL A 580 -11.39 -21.19 -63.39
C VAL A 580 -12.52 -21.21 -64.43
N ALA A 581 -13.74 -20.84 -64.05
CA ALA A 581 -14.89 -20.83 -64.95
C ALA A 581 -14.86 -19.65 -65.95
N ILE A 582 -14.28 -18.51 -65.57
CA ILE A 582 -14.37 -17.26 -66.34
C ILE A 582 -13.09 -16.99 -67.16
N VAL A 583 -11.92 -17.41 -66.69
CA VAL A 583 -10.63 -17.05 -67.31
C VAL A 583 -10.19 -18.10 -68.34
N PRO A 584 -10.13 -17.77 -69.64
CA PRO A 584 -9.82 -18.74 -70.69
C PRO A 584 -8.34 -19.13 -70.78
N SER A 585 -7.42 -18.33 -70.20
CA SER A 585 -5.98 -18.60 -70.23
C SER A 585 -5.51 -19.29 -68.95
N VAL A 586 -4.95 -20.49 -69.09
CA VAL A 586 -4.42 -21.30 -67.97
C VAL A 586 -3.32 -20.56 -67.19
N VAL A 587 -2.43 -19.85 -67.89
CA VAL A 587 -1.34 -19.10 -67.26
C VAL A 587 -1.90 -17.94 -66.42
N ILE A 588 -2.87 -17.20 -66.96
CA ILE A 588 -3.51 -16.09 -66.24
C ILE A 588 -4.31 -16.62 -65.05
N ALA A 589 -5.02 -17.74 -65.21
CA ALA A 589 -5.73 -18.40 -64.13
C ALA A 589 -4.77 -18.79 -62.99
N LEU A 590 -3.64 -19.44 -63.28
CA LEU A 590 -2.65 -19.82 -62.26
C LEU A 590 -2.07 -18.60 -61.51
N VAL A 591 -1.78 -17.50 -62.22
CA VAL A 591 -1.30 -16.25 -61.59
C VAL A 591 -2.37 -15.66 -60.67
N LEU A 592 -3.62 -15.58 -61.14
CA LEU A 592 -4.74 -15.05 -60.33
C LEU A 592 -5.02 -15.92 -59.11
N ILE A 593 -4.93 -17.24 -59.24
CA ILE A 593 -5.07 -18.19 -58.12
C ILE A 593 -3.95 -17.97 -57.10
N GLY A 594 -2.70 -17.89 -57.56
CA GLY A 594 -1.57 -17.59 -56.68
C GLY A 594 -1.74 -16.27 -55.94
N ALA A 595 -2.14 -15.20 -56.65
CA ALA A 595 -2.41 -13.89 -56.06
C ALA A 595 -3.56 -13.93 -55.04
N LEU A 596 -4.62 -14.69 -55.33
CA LEU A 596 -5.78 -14.84 -54.44
C LEU A 596 -5.40 -15.62 -53.16
N VAL A 597 -4.65 -16.71 -53.27
CA VAL A 597 -4.16 -17.48 -52.12
C VAL A 597 -3.25 -16.62 -51.24
N VAL A 598 -2.26 -15.95 -51.85
CA VAL A 598 -1.31 -15.08 -51.12
C VAL A 598 -2.03 -13.88 -50.50
N GLY A 599 -2.95 -13.24 -51.22
CA GLY A 599 -3.73 -12.11 -50.74
C GLY A 599 -4.62 -12.50 -49.55
N THR A 600 -5.37 -13.60 -49.68
CA THR A 600 -6.21 -14.17 -48.61
C THR A 600 -5.36 -14.49 -47.38
N PHE A 601 -4.25 -15.22 -47.54
CA PHE A 601 -3.35 -15.55 -46.42
C PHE A 601 -2.77 -14.30 -45.74
N THR A 602 -2.32 -13.32 -46.52
CA THR A 602 -1.76 -12.05 -46.01
C THR A 602 -2.82 -11.27 -45.23
N LEU A 603 -4.05 -11.24 -45.72
CA LEU A 603 -5.17 -10.57 -45.07
C LEU A 603 -5.58 -11.30 -43.77
N THR A 604 -5.59 -12.64 -43.74
CA THR A 604 -5.81 -13.42 -42.51
C THR A 604 -4.76 -13.09 -41.46
N VAL A 605 -3.48 -13.10 -41.84
CA VAL A 605 -2.37 -12.79 -40.93
C VAL A 605 -2.46 -11.36 -40.42
N ALA A 606 -2.77 -10.39 -41.28
CA ALA A 606 -2.93 -9.00 -40.89
C ALA A 606 -4.11 -8.79 -39.93
N LYS A 607 -5.27 -9.42 -40.20
CA LYS A 607 -6.47 -9.39 -39.35
C LYS A 607 -6.18 -10.00 -37.97
N LEU A 608 -5.56 -11.18 -37.94
CA LEU A 608 -5.21 -11.88 -36.71
C LEU A 608 -4.15 -11.13 -35.90
N ARG A 609 -3.14 -10.56 -36.56
CA ARG A 609 -2.14 -9.72 -35.89
C ARG A 609 -2.80 -8.50 -35.25
N ARG A 610 -3.71 -7.83 -35.95
CA ARG A 610 -4.44 -6.67 -35.39
C ARG A 610 -5.33 -7.05 -34.19
N ARG A 611 -5.92 -8.25 -34.18
CA ARG A 611 -6.81 -8.71 -33.10
C ARG A 611 -6.06 -9.31 -31.91
N LEU A 612 -5.04 -10.14 -32.14
CA LEU A 612 -4.44 -11.03 -31.14
C LEU A 612 -3.09 -10.54 -30.61
N SER A 613 -2.58 -9.43 -31.13
CA SER A 613 -1.38 -8.78 -30.63
C SER A 613 -1.71 -7.39 -30.11
N HIS A 614 -0.94 -6.95 -29.11
CA HIS A 614 -1.07 -5.60 -28.59
C HIS A 614 -0.89 -4.59 -29.73
N PRO A 615 -1.84 -3.67 -29.97
CA PRO A 615 -1.61 -2.56 -30.88
C PRO A 615 -0.41 -1.79 -30.32
N ARG A 616 0.71 -1.76 -31.05
CA ARG A 616 1.72 -0.74 -30.80
C ARG A 616 1.04 0.58 -31.15
N GLN A 617 0.60 1.35 -30.16
CA GLN A 617 0.41 2.77 -30.37
C GLN A 617 1.81 3.30 -30.69
N ARG A 618 2.10 3.48 -31.98
CA ARG A 618 3.18 4.36 -32.38
C ARG A 618 2.72 5.75 -31.98
N ALA A 619 3.46 6.37 -31.04
CA ALA A 619 3.38 7.80 -30.79
C ALA A 619 3.59 8.58 -32.08
#